data_AF-A0A940TZQ5-F1
#
_entry.id   AF-A0A940TZQ5-F1
#
_cell.length_a   1.000
_cell.length_b   1.000
_cell.length_c   1.000
_cell.angle_alpha   90.00
_cell.angle_beta   90.00
_cell.angle_gamma   90.00
#
_symmetry.space_group_name_H-M   'P 1'
#
loop_
_entity.id
_entity.type
_entity.pdbx_description
1 polymer ?
#
loop_
_entity_poly.entity_id
_entity_poly.type
_entity_poly.pdbx_seq_one_letter_code
_entity_poly.pdbx_strand_id
1 'polypeptide(L)'
;MQIVQLNEKDLIDTIMLLREHPIGETDHETINAQVICRLTGNDWGLWRTLTDNLAHVSERLDQYQQLTDEDRQVVRERITSLLSAIEATPKTMRWKVRSAIGDKVKWYKDVEELADR
;
A
#
# COMPACT_ATOMS: atom_id res chain seq x y z
N MET A 1 5.36 -2.43 -0.55
CA MET A 1 4.67 -3.30 0.42
C MET A 1 4.06 -4.51 -0.29
N GLN A 2 4.65 -5.70 -0.11
CA GLN A 2 4.13 -6.97 -0.65
C GLN A 2 3.98 -8.04 0.45
N ILE A 3 4.22 -7.66 1.69
CA ILE A 3 4.07 -8.53 2.86
C ILE A 3 2.61 -8.45 3.29
N VAL A 4 1.92 -9.59 3.33
CA VAL A 4 0.51 -9.67 3.72
C VAL A 4 0.33 -9.55 5.24
N GLN A 5 1.30 -10.06 6.00
CA GLN A 5 1.33 -9.93 7.45
C GLN A 5 2.28 -8.80 7.85
N LEU A 6 1.75 -7.58 8.01
CA LEU A 6 2.55 -6.46 8.49
C LEU A 6 3.09 -6.73 9.89
N ASN A 7 4.40 -6.55 10.07
CA ASN A 7 4.99 -6.41 11.41
C ASN A 7 5.09 -4.93 11.80
N GLU A 8 5.49 -4.66 13.05
CA GLU A 8 5.61 -3.30 13.58
C GLU A 8 6.67 -2.47 12.82
N LYS A 9 7.79 -3.09 12.44
CA LYS A 9 8.85 -2.42 11.68
C LYS A 9 8.34 -1.97 10.31
N ASP A 10 7.65 -2.84 9.57
CA ASP A 10 7.09 -2.51 8.24
C ASP A 10 6.14 -1.31 8.33
N LEU A 11 5.39 -1.23 9.43
CA LEU A 11 4.45 -0.15 9.68
C LEU A 11 5.18 1.17 9.94
N ILE A 12 6.19 1.15 10.81
CA ILE A 12 7.03 2.32 11.10
C ILE A 12 7.75 2.80 9.82
N ASP A 13 8.37 1.89 9.06
CA ASP A 13 9.08 2.22 7.82
C ASP A 13 8.11 2.85 6.80
N THR A 14 6.89 2.33 6.70
CA THR A 14 5.85 2.90 5.82
C THR A 14 5.39 4.27 6.28
N ILE A 15 5.18 4.47 7.58
CA ILE A 15 4.86 5.80 8.15
C ILE A 15 5.97 6.79 7.82
N MET A 16 7.23 6.41 8.02
CA MET A 16 8.37 7.31 7.77
C MET A 16 8.46 7.71 6.29
N LEU A 17 8.35 6.74 5.37
CA LEU A 17 8.32 7.03 3.93
C LEU A 17 7.18 7.98 3.56
N LEU A 18 5.97 7.70 4.06
CA LEU A 18 4.80 8.53 3.81
C LEU A 18 4.88 9.88 4.52
N ARG A 19 5.67 10.05 5.58
CA ARG A 19 5.88 11.32 6.27
C ARG A 19 6.92 12.18 5.56
N GLU A 20 7.97 11.58 5.03
CA GLU A 20 9.09 12.30 4.41
C GLU A 20 8.82 12.66 2.95
N HIS A 21 8.18 11.79 2.18
CA HIS A 21 8.02 11.98 0.74
C HIS A 21 6.56 12.23 0.33
N PRO A 22 6.26 13.35 -0.38
CA PRO A 22 4.95 13.59 -0.93
C PRO A 22 4.58 12.55 -2.01
N ILE A 23 3.30 12.42 -2.28
CA ILE A 23 2.81 11.64 -3.44
C ILE A 23 3.01 12.50 -4.70
N GLY A 24 3.67 11.94 -5.71
CA GLY A 24 3.97 12.64 -6.96
C GLY A 24 3.97 11.71 -8.17
N GLU A 25 4.37 12.25 -9.32
CA GLU A 25 4.36 11.51 -10.60
C GLU A 25 5.77 11.16 -11.12
N THR A 26 6.80 11.50 -10.36
CA THR A 26 8.21 11.27 -10.73
C THR A 26 8.96 10.54 -9.62
N ASP A 27 10.15 10.04 -9.93
CA ASP A 27 10.99 9.37 -8.93
C ASP A 27 11.91 10.35 -8.16
N HIS A 28 11.70 11.66 -8.31
CA HIS A 28 12.52 12.69 -7.66
C HIS A 28 11.92 13.11 -6.33
N GLU A 29 12.41 12.51 -5.23
CA GLU A 29 11.98 12.82 -3.84
C GLU A 29 10.47 12.67 -3.60
N THR A 30 9.77 11.90 -4.43
CA THR A 30 8.34 11.62 -4.26
C THR A 30 8.04 10.13 -4.33
N ILE A 31 6.94 9.73 -3.70
CA ILE A 31 6.35 8.42 -3.92
C ILE A 31 5.61 8.46 -5.27
N ASN A 32 6.15 7.76 -6.26
CA ASN A 32 5.64 7.78 -7.63
C ASN A 32 4.29 7.04 -7.76
N ALA A 33 3.21 7.81 -7.74
CA ALA A 33 1.85 7.32 -7.88
C ALA A 33 1.59 6.68 -9.25
N GLN A 34 2.19 7.16 -10.34
CA GLN A 34 1.96 6.59 -11.68
C GLN A 34 2.46 5.13 -11.75
N VAL A 35 3.62 4.86 -11.15
CA VAL A 35 4.17 3.50 -11.07
C VAL A 35 3.27 2.61 -10.22
N ILE A 36 2.87 3.09 -9.03
CA ILE A 36 2.00 2.34 -8.12
C ILE A 36 0.65 2.02 -8.79
N CYS A 37 0.03 3.01 -9.42
CA CYS A 37 -1.24 2.88 -10.13
C CYS A 37 -1.13 1.87 -11.27
N ARG A 38 -0.09 1.96 -12.10
CA ARG A 38 0.14 1.00 -13.19
C ARG A 38 0.28 -0.43 -12.66
N LEU A 39 1.04 -0.64 -11.59
CA LEU A 39 1.25 -1.97 -11.02
C LEU A 39 -0.05 -2.54 -10.41
N THR A 40 -0.73 -1.75 -9.58
CA THR A 40 -1.98 -2.17 -8.92
C THR A 40 -3.16 -2.30 -9.88
N GLY A 41 -3.19 -1.54 -10.98
CA GLY A 41 -4.19 -1.70 -12.04
C GLY A 41 -4.02 -2.99 -12.86
N ASN A 42 -2.80 -3.55 -12.88
CA ASN A 42 -2.46 -4.78 -13.58
C ASN A 42 -2.58 -6.02 -12.71
N ASP A 43 -2.31 -5.90 -11.40
CA ASP A 43 -2.25 -7.02 -10.46
C ASP A 43 -3.20 -6.82 -9.28
N TRP A 44 -4.22 -7.68 -9.20
CA TRP A 44 -5.21 -7.64 -8.13
C TRP A 44 -4.63 -8.05 -6.77
N GLY A 45 -3.70 -8.99 -6.72
CA GLY A 45 -3.08 -9.43 -5.47
C GLY A 45 -2.23 -8.32 -4.86
N LEU A 46 -1.45 -7.63 -5.71
CA LEU A 46 -0.70 -6.45 -5.28
C LEU A 46 -1.62 -5.31 -4.84
N TRP A 47 -2.69 -5.04 -5.59
CA TRP A 47 -3.71 -4.06 -5.21
C TRP A 47 -4.31 -4.38 -3.84
N ARG A 48 -4.73 -5.64 -3.62
CA ARG A 48 -5.36 -6.09 -2.37
C ARG A 48 -4.42 -5.85 -1.19
N THR A 49 -3.19 -6.36 -1.29
CA THR A 49 -2.19 -6.25 -0.22
C THR A 49 -1.80 -4.79 0.04
N LEU A 50 -1.57 -3.99 -1.00
CA LEU A 50 -1.16 -2.60 -0.80
C LEU A 50 -2.28 -1.76 -0.16
N THR A 51 -3.52 -1.89 -0.64
CA THR A 51 -4.65 -1.11 -0.14
C THR A 51 -5.01 -1.49 1.30
N ASP A 52 -4.99 -2.77 1.64
CA ASP A 52 -5.16 -3.24 3.03
C ASP A 52 -4.08 -2.67 3.95
N ASN A 53 -2.82 -2.79 3.54
CA ASN A 53 -1.72 -2.34 4.37
C ASN A 53 -1.76 -0.83 4.61
N LEU A 54 -2.12 -0.04 3.59
CA LEU A 54 -2.31 1.41 3.74
C LEU A 54 -3.46 1.75 4.69
N ALA A 55 -4.57 1.00 4.64
CA ALA A 55 -5.68 1.16 5.58
C ALA A 55 -5.22 0.85 7.02
N HIS A 56 -4.52 -0.26 7.23
CA HIS A 56 -3.97 -0.62 8.54
C HIS A 56 -2.97 0.38 9.09
N VAL A 57 -2.11 0.96 8.23
CA VAL A 57 -1.21 2.05 8.64
C VAL A 57 -2.06 3.23 9.12
N SER A 58 -3.05 3.66 8.34
CA SER A 58 -3.93 4.79 8.71
C SER A 58 -4.67 4.57 10.02
N GLU A 59 -5.19 3.37 10.27
CA GLU A 59 -5.92 3.00 11.51
C GLU A 59 -5.01 3.00 12.74
N ARG A 60 -3.73 2.70 12.57
CA ARG A 60 -2.77 2.54 13.68
C ARG A 60 -1.92 3.78 13.94
N LEU A 61 -2.03 4.83 13.14
CA LEU A 61 -1.26 6.07 13.30
C LEU A 61 -1.37 6.68 14.70
N ASP A 62 -2.55 6.64 15.31
CA ASP A 62 -2.78 7.22 16.64
C ASP A 62 -2.08 6.45 17.77
N GLN A 63 -1.61 5.24 17.51
CA GLN A 63 -0.87 4.43 18.50
C GLN A 63 0.57 4.92 18.68
N TYR A 64 1.12 5.64 17.70
CA TYR A 64 2.49 6.14 17.74
C TYR A 64 2.55 7.53 18.37
N GLN A 65 2.68 7.57 19.70
CA GLN A 65 2.73 8.82 20.47
C GLN A 65 3.89 9.74 20.10
N GLN A 66 4.94 9.20 19.47
CA GLN A 66 6.11 9.94 19.00
C GLN A 66 5.82 10.83 17.79
N LEU A 67 4.74 10.58 17.05
CA LEU A 67 4.30 11.45 15.96
C LEU A 67 3.60 12.69 16.51
N THR A 68 3.80 13.83 15.86
CA THR A 68 2.96 15.00 16.10
C THR A 68 1.61 14.83 15.39
N ASP A 69 0.60 15.62 15.76
CA ASP A 69 -0.69 15.61 15.07
C ASP A 69 -0.55 16.05 13.60
N GLU A 70 0.38 16.96 13.32
CA GLU A 70 0.72 17.38 11.96
C GLU A 70 1.30 16.20 11.15
N ASP A 71 2.26 15.45 11.72
CA ASP A 71 2.82 14.27 11.06
C ASP A 71 1.73 13.22 10.75
N ARG A 72 0.84 12.96 11.71
CA ARG A 72 -0.28 12.02 11.50
C ARG A 72 -1.19 12.50 10.37
N GLN A 73 -1.51 13.80 10.33
CA GLN A 73 -2.36 14.38 9.30
C GLN A 73 -1.71 14.25 7.91
N VAL A 74 -0.43 14.60 7.78
CA VAL A 74 0.33 14.47 6.52
C VAL A 74 0.31 13.05 6.00
N VAL A 75 0.54 12.06 6.87
CA VAL A 75 0.52 10.65 6.46
C VAL A 75 -0.88 10.22 6.01
N ARG A 76 -1.95 10.58 6.74
CA ARG A 76 -3.33 10.28 6.35
C ARG A 76 -3.71 10.88 5.00
N GLU A 77 -3.33 12.13 4.75
CA GLU A 77 -3.60 12.82 3.49
C GLU A 77 -2.91 12.11 2.31
N ARG A 78 -1.65 11.71 2.50
CA ARG A 78 -0.89 10.99 1.47
C ARG A 78 -1.44 9.60 1.21
N ILE A 79 -1.86 8.88 2.25
CA ILE A 79 -2.58 7.59 2.10
C ILE A 79 -3.87 7.80 1.30
N THR A 80 -4.67 8.81 1.67
CA THR A 80 -5.95 9.11 1.01
C THR A 80 -5.76 9.46 -0.46
N SER A 81 -4.76 10.30 -0.77
CA SER A 81 -4.40 10.69 -2.13
C SER A 81 -4.00 9.46 -2.97
N LEU A 82 -3.12 8.59 -2.42
CA LEU A 82 -2.65 7.40 -3.12
C LEU A 82 -3.78 6.39 -3.36
N LEU A 83 -4.62 6.12 -2.36
CA LEU A 83 -5.79 5.24 -2.50
C LEU A 83 -6.76 5.76 -3.56
N SER A 84 -7.00 7.08 -3.59
CA SER A 84 -7.87 7.70 -4.59
C SER A 84 -7.32 7.54 -6.01
N ALA A 85 -6.01 7.73 -6.20
CA ALA A 85 -5.34 7.53 -7.49
C ALA A 85 -5.40 6.05 -7.95
N ILE A 86 -5.16 5.12 -7.03
CA ILE A 86 -5.27 3.68 -7.30
C ILE A 86 -6.70 3.31 -7.73
N GLU A 87 -7.71 3.83 -7.05
CA GLU A 87 -9.11 3.53 -7.37
C GLU A 87 -9.51 4.04 -8.74
N ALA A 88 -9.14 5.29 -9.07
CA ALA A 88 -9.41 5.93 -10.36
C ALA A 88 -8.71 5.25 -11.55
N THR A 89 -7.67 4.44 -11.30
CA THR A 89 -6.88 3.80 -12.36
C THR A 89 -7.67 2.70 -13.09
N PRO A 90 -7.71 2.70 -14.43
CA PRO A 90 -8.33 1.61 -15.19
C PRO A 90 -7.71 0.24 -14.89
N LYS A 91 -8.57 -0.75 -14.59
CA LYS A 91 -8.15 -2.12 -14.27
C LYS A 91 -8.14 -3.01 -15.50
N THR A 92 -7.10 -3.85 -15.63
CA THR A 92 -7.02 -4.81 -16.74
C THR A 92 -8.08 -5.90 -16.66
N MET A 93 -8.33 -6.59 -17.78
CA MET A 93 -9.24 -7.75 -17.78
C MET A 93 -8.78 -8.87 -16.84
N ARG A 94 -7.47 -9.14 -16.78
CA ARG A 94 -6.89 -10.11 -15.83
C ARG A 94 -7.19 -9.72 -14.39
N TRP A 95 -6.99 -8.44 -14.05
CA TRP A 95 -7.31 -7.90 -12.74
C TRP A 95 -8.79 -8.13 -12.40
N LYS A 96 -9.71 -7.78 -13.31
CA LYS A 96 -11.17 -7.92 -13.10
C LYS A 96 -11.61 -9.37 -12.91
N VAL A 97 -11.05 -10.30 -13.68
CA VAL A 97 -11.30 -11.73 -13.50
C VAL A 97 -10.78 -12.18 -12.14
N ARG A 98 -9.56 -11.78 -11.77
CA ARG A 98 -8.99 -12.13 -10.47
C ARG A 98 -9.75 -11.52 -9.29
N SER A 99 -10.29 -10.32 -9.44
CA SER A 99 -11.09 -9.64 -8.41
C SER A 99 -12.43 -10.34 -8.18
N ALA A 100 -13.04 -10.91 -9.22
CA ALA A 100 -14.26 -11.71 -9.08
C ALA A 100 -14.05 -13.00 -8.28
N ILE A 101 -12.84 -13.58 -8.33
CA ILE A 101 -12.44 -14.72 -7.48
C ILE A 101 -12.27 -14.26 -6.02
N GLY A 102 -11.68 -13.08 -5.84
CA GLY A 102 -11.49 -12.45 -4.53
C GLY A 102 -10.56 -13.24 -3.60
N ASP A 103 -10.72 -13.00 -2.31
CA ASP A 103 -9.84 -13.53 -1.25
C ASP A 103 -10.02 -15.04 -1.01
N LYS A 104 -10.98 -15.69 -1.68
CA LYS A 104 -11.25 -17.14 -1.56
C LYS A 104 -10.09 -18.02 -2.02
N VAL A 105 -9.23 -17.48 -2.89
CA VAL A 105 -8.04 -18.17 -3.38
C VAL A 105 -6.82 -17.39 -2.88
N LYS A 106 -5.89 -18.07 -2.22
CA LYS A 106 -4.62 -17.49 -1.74
C LYS A 106 -3.91 -16.79 -2.90
N TRP A 107 -3.50 -15.53 -2.71
CA TRP A 107 -2.83 -14.71 -3.73
C TRP A 107 -1.39 -14.35 -3.38
N TYR A 108 -0.93 -14.78 -2.21
CA TYR A 108 0.41 -14.55 -1.69
C TYR A 108 1.08 -15.88 -1.34
N LYS A 109 2.39 -15.85 -1.17
CA LYS A 109 3.17 -16.97 -0.64
C LYS A 109 3.56 -16.62 0.79
N ASP A 110 3.62 -17.63 1.66
CA ASP A 110 4.10 -17.37 3.01
C ASP A 110 5.61 -17.16 2.98
N VAL A 111 6.13 -16.29 3.85
CA VAL A 111 7.56 -15.95 3.87
C VAL A 111 8.41 -17.18 4.16
N GLU A 112 7.92 -18.10 4.98
CA GLU A 112 8.56 -19.40 5.26
C GLU A 112 8.74 -20.23 3.98
N GLU A 113 7.75 -20.25 3.07
CA GLU A 113 7.81 -20.97 1.79
C GLU A 113 8.85 -20.39 0.81
N LEU A 114 9.33 -19.16 1.04
CA LEU A 114 10.36 -18.51 0.22
C LEU A 114 11.77 -18.77 0.74
N ALA A 115 11.94 -19.00 2.04
CA ALA A 115 13.24 -19.29 2.66
C ALA A 115 13.74 -20.71 2.36
N ASP A 116 12.81 -21.62 2.03
CA ASP A 116 13.10 -23.01 1.68
C ASP A 116 13.40 -23.23 0.17
N ARG A 117 13.73 -22.17 -0.58
CA ARG A 117 14.10 -22.21 -2.01
C ARG A 117 15.50 -21.68 -2.26
#